data_AF-A0A358Y363-F1
#
_entry.id   AF-A0A358Y363-F1
#
_cell.length_a   1.000
_cell.length_b   1.000
_cell.length_c   1.000
_cell.angle_alpha   90.00
_cell.angle_beta   90.00
_cell.angle_gamma   90.00
#
_symmetry.space_group_name_H-M   'P 1'
#
loop_
_entity.id
_entity.type
_entity.pdbx_description
1 polymer ?
#
loop_
_entity_poly.entity_id
_entity_poly.type
_entity_poly.pdbx_seq_one_letter_code
_entity_poly.pdbx_strand_id
1 'polypeptide(L)'
;KSKVFYLAAREETGHISNRSEAIRKIIAAHPNQPIIGNLVFGSKSGIKDDLAIIDEFKDGIMWVVDLCQFRTDPVLIHSMLSKGVMLMATGSKFYQAPPFCGALLVPKTWSDKFINKEASIIKGYENLFSSYDFPPSFKEIRSQLPNEINVGLRMRWEIAIEEMKAFLAFPSVESNALIRRWNQVVTGRLAQSDYFQLMPNMELTNDSIVSFMVLVDGNALDNVHLKKLFDYLVQNEHEGLQGFNRVFIGQPVQYGEKSFIRLAIGSYSIRRQLANKRFMPQNDLKLIEIIEKAVDTLFK
;
A
#
# COMPACT_ATOMS: atom_id res chain seq x y z
N LYS A 1 -25.01 16.61 -2.82
CA LYS A 1 -23.59 16.98 -2.61
C LYS A 1 -23.02 16.02 -1.59
N SER A 2 -21.93 15.31 -1.89
CA SER A 2 -21.30 14.39 -0.92
C SER A 2 -20.51 15.20 0.13
N LYS A 3 -20.50 14.72 1.37
CA LYS A 3 -19.66 15.23 2.46
C LYS A 3 -18.58 14.18 2.75
N VAL A 4 -17.32 14.60 2.81
CA VAL A 4 -16.19 13.71 3.06
C VAL A 4 -15.59 14.02 4.42
N PHE A 5 -15.37 12.98 5.22
CA PHE A 5 -14.70 13.06 6.51
C PHE A 5 -13.37 12.32 6.41
N TYR A 6 -12.25 13.04 6.56
CA TYR A 6 -10.92 12.45 6.55
C TYR A 6 -10.45 12.18 7.97
N LEU A 7 -10.10 10.92 8.26
CA LEU A 7 -9.56 10.50 9.55
C LEU A 7 -8.07 10.18 9.38
N ALA A 8 -7.21 11.01 9.98
CA ALA A 8 -5.76 10.89 9.87
C ALA A 8 -5.26 9.54 10.41
N ALA A 9 -4.29 8.93 9.73
CA ALA A 9 -3.71 7.64 10.13
C ALA A 9 -2.73 7.77 11.31
N ARG A 10 -2.08 8.94 11.43
CA ARG A 10 -1.19 9.28 12.53
C ARG A 10 -1.64 10.60 13.15
N GLU A 11 -1.45 10.70 14.45
CA GLU A 11 -1.57 11.94 15.20
C GLU A 11 -0.36 12.85 14.93
N GLU A 12 -0.40 14.10 15.38
CA GLU A 12 0.74 15.04 15.29
C GLU A 12 1.98 14.50 16.02
N THR A 13 1.76 13.69 17.07
CA THR A 13 2.82 12.99 17.82
C THR A 13 3.51 11.91 16.99
N GLY A 14 2.92 11.49 15.87
CA GLY A 14 3.37 10.38 15.05
C GLY A 14 2.78 9.03 15.45
N HIS A 15 2.11 8.89 16.60
CA HIS A 15 1.45 7.64 16.99
C HIS A 15 0.30 7.28 16.02
N ILE A 16 0.01 5.98 15.90
CA ILE A 16 -1.11 5.50 15.08
C ILE A 16 -2.43 5.89 15.75
N SER A 17 -3.31 6.58 15.03
CA SER A 17 -4.61 6.99 15.56
C SER A 17 -5.60 5.82 15.58
N ASN A 18 -6.33 5.64 16.68
CA ASN A 18 -7.48 4.74 16.72
C ASN A 18 -8.69 5.43 16.09
N ARG A 19 -9.01 5.04 14.85
CA ARG A 19 -10.09 5.66 14.07
C ARG A 19 -11.47 5.06 14.33
N SER A 20 -11.56 3.90 14.98
CA SER A 20 -12.82 3.17 15.14
C SER A 20 -13.86 3.97 15.94
N GLU A 21 -13.44 4.69 16.99
CA GLU A 21 -14.35 5.54 17.76
C GLU A 21 -14.87 6.73 16.94
N ALA A 22 -14.00 7.36 16.15
CA ALA A 22 -14.40 8.46 15.28
C ALA A 22 -15.38 8.00 14.19
N ILE A 23 -15.14 6.81 13.61
CA ILE A 23 -16.06 6.19 12.64
C ILE A 23 -17.43 5.95 13.28
N ARG A 24 -17.49 5.35 14.49
CA ARG A 24 -18.75 5.14 15.23
C ARG A 24 -19.53 6.45 15.44
N LYS A 25 -18.84 7.50 15.89
CA LYS A 25 -19.45 8.83 16.11
C LYS A 25 -20.01 9.42 14.81
N ILE A 26 -19.27 9.31 13.69
CA ILE A 26 -19.72 9.81 12.39
C ILE A 26 -20.97 9.06 11.92
N ILE A 27 -20.97 7.73 11.98
CA ILE A 27 -22.11 6.90 11.58
C ILE A 27 -23.34 7.25 12.42
N ALA A 28 -23.19 7.32 13.75
CA ALA A 28 -24.29 7.66 14.67
C ALA A 28 -24.89 9.05 14.40
N ALA A 29 -24.07 10.02 13.97
CA ALA A 29 -24.51 11.37 13.63
C ALA A 29 -25.25 11.48 12.28
N HIS A 30 -25.26 10.42 11.45
CA HIS A 30 -25.84 10.43 10.10
C HIS A 30 -26.80 9.25 9.90
N PRO A 31 -27.84 9.11 10.75
CA PRO A 31 -28.79 8.00 10.64
C PRO A 31 -29.50 8.03 9.28
N ASN A 32 -29.71 6.86 8.69
CA ASN A 32 -30.43 6.65 7.43
C ASN A 32 -29.85 7.36 6.19
N GLN A 33 -28.63 7.89 6.27
CA GLN A 33 -27.94 8.42 5.09
C GLN A 33 -27.14 7.30 4.41
N PRO A 34 -27.01 7.32 3.06
CA PRO A 34 -26.10 6.41 2.38
C PRO A 34 -24.65 6.78 2.71
N ILE A 35 -23.94 5.87 3.37
CA ILE A 35 -22.54 6.08 3.79
C ILE A 35 -21.63 5.16 2.98
N ILE A 36 -20.51 5.71 2.50
CA ILE A 36 -19.39 4.93 1.97
C ILE A 36 -18.27 4.99 3.00
N GLY A 37 -17.91 3.83 3.54
CA GLY A 37 -16.80 3.71 4.49
C GLY A 37 -15.54 3.21 3.76
N ASN A 38 -14.47 4.00 3.79
CA ASN A 38 -13.17 3.60 3.22
C ASN A 38 -12.20 3.27 4.37
N LEU A 39 -11.70 2.03 4.39
CA LEU A 39 -10.70 1.56 5.35
C LEU A 39 -9.42 1.16 4.61
N VAL A 40 -8.26 1.37 5.23
CA VAL A 40 -6.96 1.02 4.66
C VAL A 40 -6.35 -0.14 5.44
N PHE A 41 -6.09 -1.27 4.78
CA PHE A 41 -5.45 -2.42 5.42
C PHE A 41 -4.06 -2.65 4.82
N GLY A 42 -3.07 -2.00 5.44
CA GLY A 42 -1.71 -1.91 4.95
C GLY A 42 -1.50 -0.61 4.18
N SER A 43 -1.19 0.46 4.89
CA SER A 43 -0.85 1.76 4.30
C SER A 43 0.58 1.77 3.77
N LYS A 44 1.01 2.89 3.16
CA LYS A 44 2.42 3.12 2.79
C LYS A 44 3.37 3.02 3.99
N SER A 45 2.89 3.32 5.20
CA SER A 45 3.63 3.20 6.47
C SER A 45 3.34 1.91 7.22
N GLY A 46 2.64 0.95 6.60
CA GLY A 46 2.33 -0.34 7.20
C GLY A 46 1.15 -0.33 8.18
N ILE A 47 0.44 0.79 8.35
CA ILE A 47 -0.73 0.92 9.26
C ILE A 47 -1.91 0.12 8.71
N LYS A 48 -2.69 -0.49 9.60
CA LYS A 48 -3.91 -1.23 9.28
C LYS A 48 -5.07 -0.66 10.09
N ASP A 49 -6.18 -0.37 9.42
CA ASP A 49 -7.46 -0.13 10.08
C ASP A 49 -8.00 -1.40 10.70
N ASP A 50 -8.74 -1.23 11.79
CA ASP A 50 -9.49 -2.30 12.42
C ASP A 50 -10.70 -2.67 11.54
N LEU A 51 -10.63 -3.84 10.91
CA LEU A 51 -11.70 -4.34 10.04
C LEU A 51 -12.89 -4.89 10.84
N ALA A 52 -12.79 -5.06 12.16
CA ALA A 52 -13.90 -5.53 13.00
C ALA A 52 -15.11 -4.57 12.96
N ILE A 53 -14.87 -3.27 12.68
CA ILE A 53 -15.93 -2.28 12.54
C ILE A 53 -16.93 -2.59 11.42
N ILE A 54 -16.52 -3.38 10.42
CA ILE A 54 -17.40 -3.86 9.35
C ILE A 54 -18.48 -4.79 9.91
N ASP A 55 -18.14 -5.60 10.91
CA ASP A 55 -19.10 -6.52 11.54
C ASP A 55 -20.09 -5.79 12.47
N GLU A 56 -19.69 -4.63 13.00
CA GLU A 56 -20.57 -3.76 13.80
C GLU A 56 -21.61 -3.04 12.93
N PHE A 57 -21.24 -2.65 11.71
CA PHE A 57 -22.09 -1.89 10.79
C PHE A 57 -22.22 -2.57 9.42
N LYS A 58 -22.95 -3.68 9.41
CA LYS A 58 -23.18 -4.49 8.19
C LYS A 58 -24.15 -3.84 7.22
N ASP A 59 -25.17 -3.16 7.75
CA ASP A 59 -26.24 -2.54 6.97
C ASP A 59 -26.07 -1.02 6.89
N GLY A 60 -26.59 -0.42 5.81
CA GLY A 60 -26.57 1.04 5.61
C GLY A 60 -25.22 1.64 5.20
N ILE A 61 -24.15 0.83 5.17
CA ILE A 61 -22.81 1.27 4.79
C ILE A 61 -22.26 0.44 3.63
N MET A 62 -21.74 1.14 2.63
CA MET A 62 -20.96 0.57 1.54
C MET A 62 -19.49 0.60 1.91
N TRP A 63 -18.97 -0.54 2.40
CA TRP A 63 -17.58 -0.66 2.78
C TRP A 63 -16.67 -0.90 1.56
N VAL A 64 -15.59 -0.12 1.50
CA VAL A 64 -14.48 -0.28 0.57
C VAL A 64 -13.21 -0.43 1.40
N VAL A 65 -12.46 -1.51 1.20
CA VAL A 65 -11.16 -1.71 1.85
C VAL A 65 -10.05 -1.59 0.82
N ASP A 66 -9.13 -0.66 1.06
CA ASP A 66 -7.87 -0.55 0.31
C ASP A 66 -6.91 -1.66 0.76
N LEU A 67 -6.82 -2.70 -0.07
CA LEU A 67 -5.87 -3.80 0.03
C LEU A 67 -4.68 -3.64 -0.92
N CYS A 68 -4.40 -2.45 -1.44
CA CYS A 68 -3.43 -2.30 -2.51
C CYS A 68 -1.99 -2.67 -2.11
N GLN A 69 -1.61 -2.66 -0.82
CA GLN A 69 -0.31 -3.23 -0.43
C GLN A 69 -0.29 -4.76 -0.67
N PHE A 70 -1.44 -5.41 -0.64
CA PHE A 70 -1.69 -6.82 -1.00
C PHE A 70 -0.80 -7.82 -0.23
N ARG A 71 -0.35 -7.41 0.96
CA ARG A 71 0.42 -8.21 1.94
C ARG A 71 -0.53 -8.93 2.90
N THR A 72 -1.50 -9.66 2.35
CA THR A 72 -2.55 -10.34 3.12
C THR A 72 -2.75 -11.77 2.67
N ASP A 73 -3.24 -12.60 3.59
CA ASP A 73 -3.68 -13.96 3.30
C ASP A 73 -4.93 -13.94 2.40
N PRO A 74 -5.02 -14.83 1.37
CA PRO A 74 -6.23 -15.03 0.57
C PRO A 74 -7.51 -15.24 1.40
N VAL A 75 -7.42 -15.83 2.59
CA VAL A 75 -8.56 -16.01 3.52
C VAL A 75 -9.22 -14.68 3.86
N LEU A 76 -8.45 -13.60 4.07
CA LEU A 76 -9.01 -12.28 4.34
C LEU A 76 -9.79 -11.74 3.13
N ILE A 77 -9.27 -11.93 1.92
CA ILE A 77 -9.92 -11.47 0.67
C ILE A 77 -11.30 -12.14 0.56
N HIS A 78 -11.36 -13.46 0.71
CA HIS A 78 -12.62 -14.20 0.66
C HIS A 78 -13.58 -13.79 1.78
N SER A 79 -13.09 -13.63 3.01
CA SER A 79 -13.92 -13.18 4.13
C SER A 79 -14.53 -11.80 3.86
N MET A 80 -13.75 -10.82 3.42
CA MET A 80 -14.26 -9.48 3.13
C MET A 80 -15.28 -9.48 1.99
N LEU A 81 -15.00 -10.19 0.88
CA LEU A 81 -15.96 -10.30 -0.22
C LEU A 81 -17.27 -10.97 0.24
N SER A 82 -17.21 -11.98 1.11
CA SER A 82 -18.40 -12.64 1.67
C SER A 82 -19.25 -11.72 2.55
N LYS A 83 -18.62 -10.71 3.17
CA LYS A 83 -19.30 -9.66 3.95
C LYS A 83 -19.88 -8.54 3.08
N GLY A 84 -19.78 -8.63 1.76
CA GLY A 84 -20.24 -7.57 0.86
C GLY A 84 -19.31 -6.36 0.81
N VAL A 85 -18.06 -6.50 1.24
CA VAL A 85 -17.05 -5.43 1.20
C VAL A 85 -16.40 -5.39 -0.19
N MET A 86 -16.31 -4.20 -0.79
CA MET A 86 -15.52 -4.01 -2.01
C MET A 86 -14.03 -3.88 -1.70
N LEU A 87 -13.17 -4.44 -2.54
CA LEU A 87 -11.73 -4.48 -2.29
C LEU A 87 -10.97 -3.79 -3.41
N MET A 88 -10.13 -2.82 -3.07
CA MET A 88 -9.17 -2.24 -4.02
C MET A 88 -7.87 -3.04 -3.99
N ALA A 89 -7.38 -3.44 -5.16
CA ALA A 89 -6.15 -4.21 -5.31
C ALA A 89 -5.26 -3.64 -6.42
N THR A 90 -3.95 -3.92 -6.34
CA THR A 90 -2.97 -3.62 -7.39
C THR A 90 -1.80 -4.59 -7.33
N GLY A 91 -1.23 -4.94 -8.48
CA GLY A 91 -0.01 -5.73 -8.58
C GLY A 91 1.27 -4.91 -8.35
N SER A 92 1.22 -3.59 -8.54
CA SER A 92 2.44 -2.77 -8.71
C SER A 92 3.10 -2.29 -7.42
N LYS A 93 2.71 -2.85 -6.26
CA LYS A 93 3.26 -2.52 -4.94
C LYS A 93 4.14 -3.68 -4.45
N PHE A 94 3.63 -4.51 -3.55
CA PHE A 94 4.41 -5.60 -2.97
C PHE A 94 4.87 -6.63 -4.00
N TYR A 95 4.04 -6.94 -4.99
CA TYR A 95 4.34 -7.93 -6.03
C TYR A 95 5.23 -7.38 -7.15
N GLN A 96 5.54 -6.09 -7.14
CA GLN A 96 6.48 -5.45 -8.08
C GLN A 96 6.11 -5.65 -9.56
N ALA A 97 4.82 -5.85 -9.85
CA ALA A 97 4.31 -5.88 -11.21
C ALA A 97 4.36 -4.47 -11.85
N PRO A 98 4.23 -4.34 -13.18
CA PRO A 98 4.21 -3.04 -13.84
C PRO A 98 3.12 -2.10 -13.28
N PRO A 99 3.36 -0.77 -13.24
CA PRO A 99 2.39 0.21 -12.75
C PRO A 99 1.11 0.25 -13.59
N PHE A 100 0.03 0.82 -13.05
CA PHE A 100 -1.28 0.91 -13.74
C PHE A 100 -1.95 -0.46 -13.99
N CYS A 101 -1.93 -1.33 -12.97
CA CYS A 101 -2.71 -2.57 -12.89
C CYS A 101 -3.58 -2.59 -11.61
N GLY A 102 -4.52 -1.65 -11.52
CA GLY A 102 -5.47 -1.56 -10.42
C GLY A 102 -6.78 -2.27 -10.73
N ALA A 103 -7.47 -2.76 -9.70
CA ALA A 103 -8.80 -3.37 -9.82
C ALA A 103 -9.63 -3.08 -8.56
N LEU A 104 -10.94 -3.00 -8.75
CA LEU A 104 -11.94 -3.04 -7.69
C LEU A 104 -12.66 -4.38 -7.77
N LEU A 105 -12.52 -5.21 -6.75
CA LEU A 105 -13.30 -6.43 -6.62
C LEU A 105 -14.65 -6.07 -6.01
N VAL A 106 -15.72 -6.32 -6.77
CA VAL A 106 -17.09 -5.98 -6.38
C VAL A 106 -17.86 -7.26 -6.04
N PRO A 107 -18.31 -7.43 -4.78
CA PRO A 107 -19.13 -8.57 -4.39
C PRO A 107 -20.43 -8.67 -5.18
N LYS A 108 -20.91 -9.90 -5.34
CA LYS A 108 -22.12 -10.18 -6.12
C LYS A 108 -23.36 -9.42 -5.61
N THR A 109 -23.46 -9.26 -4.29
CA THR A 109 -24.52 -8.50 -3.62
C THR A 109 -24.65 -7.05 -4.11
N TRP A 110 -23.54 -6.45 -4.56
CA TRP A 110 -23.53 -5.13 -5.18
C TRP A 110 -23.72 -5.21 -6.68
N SER A 111 -23.03 -6.13 -7.36
CA SER A 111 -23.17 -6.24 -8.82
C SER A 111 -24.61 -6.49 -9.26
N ASP A 112 -25.35 -7.32 -8.52
CA ASP A 112 -26.75 -7.65 -8.82
C ASP A 112 -27.67 -6.42 -8.63
N LYS A 113 -27.33 -5.48 -7.76
CA LYS A 113 -28.07 -4.22 -7.58
C LYS A 113 -27.82 -3.22 -8.71
N PHE A 114 -26.65 -3.30 -9.37
CA PHE A 114 -26.24 -2.36 -10.41
C PHE A 114 -26.54 -2.82 -11.83
N ILE A 115 -26.68 -4.13 -12.04
CA ILE A 115 -26.78 -4.73 -13.39
C ILE A 115 -27.91 -4.14 -14.25
N ASN A 116 -29.04 -3.76 -13.64
CA ASN A 116 -30.22 -3.22 -14.31
C ASN A 116 -30.39 -1.71 -14.10
N LYS A 117 -29.37 -1.01 -13.59
CA LYS A 117 -29.44 0.45 -13.43
C LYS A 117 -29.27 1.13 -14.79
N GLU A 118 -29.98 2.25 -14.96
CA GLU A 118 -29.83 3.07 -16.15
C GLU A 118 -28.38 3.51 -16.33
N ALA A 119 -27.87 3.39 -17.55
CA ALA A 119 -26.49 3.71 -17.84
C ALA A 119 -26.19 5.21 -17.75
N SER A 120 -27.22 6.07 -17.63
CA SER A 120 -27.08 7.51 -17.40
C SER A 120 -26.24 7.84 -16.14
N ILE A 121 -26.18 6.93 -15.16
CA ILE A 121 -25.41 7.11 -13.91
C ILE A 121 -23.90 7.17 -14.14
N ILE A 122 -23.40 6.63 -15.26
CA ILE A 122 -21.96 6.60 -15.59
C ILE A 122 -21.54 7.70 -16.56
N LYS A 123 -22.40 8.69 -16.83
CA LYS A 123 -22.05 9.79 -17.74
C LYS A 123 -20.71 10.44 -17.33
N GLY A 124 -19.78 10.54 -18.28
CA GLY A 124 -18.42 11.02 -18.10
C GLY A 124 -17.38 9.92 -17.91
N TYR A 125 -17.78 8.70 -17.54
CA TYR A 125 -16.88 7.57 -17.31
C TYR A 125 -16.30 7.02 -18.61
N GLU A 126 -16.92 7.29 -19.77
CA GLU A 126 -16.39 6.99 -21.10
C GLU A 126 -15.00 7.60 -21.35
N ASN A 127 -14.62 8.65 -20.61
CA ASN A 127 -13.29 9.26 -20.71
C ASN A 127 -12.21 8.53 -19.88
N LEU A 128 -12.61 7.58 -19.04
CA LEU A 128 -11.73 6.87 -18.11
C LEU A 128 -11.72 5.36 -18.33
N PHE A 129 -12.84 4.80 -18.78
CA PHE A 129 -13.06 3.36 -18.88
C PHE A 129 -13.55 2.96 -20.26
N SER A 130 -13.22 1.73 -20.63
CA SER A 130 -13.77 1.00 -21.77
C SER A 130 -14.86 0.03 -21.33
N SER A 131 -15.61 -0.49 -22.30
CA SER A 131 -16.60 -1.56 -22.05
C SER A 131 -15.95 -2.84 -21.50
N TYR A 132 -14.63 -3.04 -21.68
CA TYR A 132 -13.89 -4.21 -21.19
C TYR A 132 -13.44 -4.06 -19.73
N ASP A 133 -13.51 -2.87 -19.15
CA ASP A 133 -13.17 -2.64 -17.73
C ASP A 133 -14.34 -3.03 -16.80
N PHE A 134 -15.51 -3.35 -17.36
CA PHE A 134 -16.70 -3.77 -16.63
C PHE A 134 -17.08 -5.23 -16.93
N PRO A 135 -17.71 -5.95 -15.97
CA PRO A 135 -18.15 -7.32 -16.19
C PRO A 135 -19.10 -7.44 -17.40
N PRO A 136 -19.04 -8.55 -18.19
CA PRO A 136 -19.97 -8.78 -19.31
C PRO A 136 -21.45 -8.75 -18.96
N SER A 137 -21.81 -9.00 -17.70
CA SER A 137 -23.19 -8.91 -17.23
C SER A 137 -23.76 -7.47 -17.25
N PHE A 138 -22.91 -6.44 -17.22
CA PHE A 138 -23.32 -5.03 -17.12
C PHE A 138 -23.64 -4.45 -18.50
N LYS A 139 -24.57 -5.06 -19.23
CA LYS A 139 -24.85 -4.76 -20.65
C LYS A 139 -25.18 -3.28 -20.89
N GLU A 140 -26.07 -2.71 -20.09
CA GLU A 140 -26.51 -1.31 -20.24
C GLU A 140 -25.33 -0.34 -20.04
N ILE A 141 -24.57 -0.48 -18.94
CA ILE A 141 -23.37 0.32 -18.68
C ILE A 141 -22.34 0.16 -19.79
N ARG A 142 -22.04 -1.09 -20.19
CA ARG A 142 -21.08 -1.37 -21.26
C ARG A 142 -21.46 -0.75 -22.60
N SER A 143 -22.75 -0.60 -22.89
CA SER A 143 -23.24 0.02 -24.13
C SER A 143 -22.93 1.52 -24.24
N GLN A 144 -22.68 2.19 -23.11
CA GLN A 144 -22.36 3.62 -23.07
C GLN A 144 -20.85 3.90 -23.01
N LEU A 145 -20.02 2.86 -22.99
CA LEU A 145 -18.57 2.98 -22.89
C LEU A 145 -17.89 2.67 -24.23
N PRO A 146 -16.71 3.28 -24.51
CA PRO A 146 -15.93 2.96 -25.69
C PRO A 146 -15.60 1.47 -25.78
N ASN A 147 -15.72 0.91 -26.98
CA ASN A 147 -15.41 -0.49 -27.24
C ASN A 147 -13.92 -0.68 -27.57
N GLU A 148 -13.04 -0.25 -26.66
CA GLU A 148 -11.59 -0.30 -26.84
C GLU A 148 -10.94 -1.35 -25.95
N ILE A 149 -10.06 -2.19 -26.52
CA ILE A 149 -9.35 -3.21 -25.76
C ILE A 149 -8.02 -2.63 -25.25
N ASN A 150 -7.87 -2.53 -23.94
CA ASN A 150 -6.61 -2.13 -23.33
C ASN A 150 -5.66 -3.33 -23.17
N VAL A 151 -4.99 -3.72 -24.26
CA VAL A 151 -4.06 -4.86 -24.29
C VAL A 151 -2.93 -4.67 -23.26
N GLY A 152 -2.47 -3.42 -23.09
CA GLY A 152 -1.45 -3.08 -22.09
C GLY A 152 -1.91 -3.37 -20.66
N LEU A 153 -3.12 -2.95 -20.28
CA LEU A 153 -3.69 -3.24 -18.96
C LEU A 153 -3.82 -4.74 -18.72
N ARG A 154 -4.30 -5.49 -19.72
CA ARG A 154 -4.37 -6.95 -19.64
C ARG A 154 -2.99 -7.56 -19.39
N MET A 155 -1.98 -7.23 -20.20
CA MET A 155 -0.62 -7.76 -20.02
C MET A 155 -0.05 -7.46 -18.63
N ARG A 156 -0.27 -6.24 -18.10
CA ARG A 156 0.18 -5.88 -16.75
C ARG A 156 -0.50 -6.69 -15.66
N TRP A 157 -1.79 -7.02 -15.84
CA TRP A 157 -2.52 -7.90 -14.94
C TRP A 157 -2.07 -9.36 -15.03
N GLU A 158 -1.80 -9.88 -16.22
CA GLU A 158 -1.22 -11.23 -16.38
C GLU A 158 0.12 -11.32 -15.63
N ILE A 159 1.00 -10.34 -15.79
CA ILE A 159 2.27 -10.28 -15.03
C ILE A 159 2.00 -10.21 -13.52
N ALA A 160 1.06 -9.37 -13.08
CA ALA A 160 0.72 -9.26 -11.66
C ALA A 160 0.22 -10.58 -11.06
N ILE A 161 -0.62 -11.32 -11.79
CA ILE A 161 -1.15 -12.61 -11.36
C ILE A 161 -0.04 -13.65 -11.29
N GLU A 162 0.87 -13.70 -12.27
CA GLU A 162 2.00 -14.63 -12.25
C GLU A 162 2.99 -14.30 -11.11
N GLU A 163 3.25 -13.03 -10.84
CA GLU A 163 4.04 -12.59 -9.68
C GLU A 163 3.40 -13.00 -8.34
N MET A 164 2.07 -12.90 -8.24
CA MET A 164 1.32 -13.37 -7.07
C MET A 164 1.41 -14.88 -6.90
N LYS A 165 1.17 -15.65 -7.97
CA LYS A 165 1.29 -17.12 -7.95
C LYS A 165 2.70 -17.55 -7.56
N ALA A 166 3.72 -16.94 -8.14
CA ALA A 166 5.12 -17.25 -7.85
C ALA A 166 5.48 -16.99 -6.39
N PHE A 167 4.88 -15.99 -5.74
CA PHE A 167 5.07 -15.71 -4.32
C PHE A 167 4.32 -16.71 -3.44
N LEU A 168 3.04 -16.96 -3.75
CA LEU A 168 2.18 -17.88 -3.01
C LEU A 168 2.60 -19.35 -3.15
N ALA A 169 3.45 -19.69 -4.12
CA ALA A 169 4.06 -21.02 -4.24
C ALA A 169 5.03 -21.35 -3.08
N PHE A 170 5.54 -20.34 -2.36
CA PHE A 170 6.35 -20.55 -1.16
C PHE A 170 5.47 -20.66 0.08
N PRO A 171 5.80 -21.53 1.06
CA PRO A 171 5.07 -21.62 2.31
C PRO A 171 5.02 -20.28 3.04
N SER A 172 3.83 -19.87 3.47
CA SER A 172 3.61 -18.58 4.16
C SER A 172 4.44 -18.45 5.43
N VAL A 173 4.68 -19.56 6.14
CA VAL A 173 5.52 -19.59 7.34
C VAL A 173 6.96 -19.18 7.03
N GLU A 174 7.52 -19.67 5.92
CA GLU A 174 8.90 -19.37 5.51
C GLU A 174 9.04 -17.92 5.02
N SER A 175 8.12 -17.47 4.16
CA SER A 175 8.15 -16.09 3.67
C SER A 175 7.96 -15.08 4.79
N ASN A 176 7.04 -15.34 5.73
CA ASN A 176 6.84 -14.49 6.90
C ASN A 176 8.06 -14.53 7.85
N ALA A 177 8.71 -15.67 8.04
CA ALA A 177 9.93 -15.76 8.84
C ALA A 177 11.08 -14.95 8.22
N LEU A 178 11.23 -15.00 6.89
CA LEU A 178 12.22 -14.20 6.17
C LEU A 178 11.94 -12.71 6.30
N ILE A 179 10.69 -12.28 6.11
CA ILE A 179 10.27 -10.88 6.26
C ILE A 179 10.57 -10.38 7.68
N ARG A 180 10.22 -11.15 8.73
CA ARG A 180 10.54 -10.79 10.12
C ARG A 180 12.04 -10.67 10.37
N ARG A 181 12.82 -11.62 9.84
CA ARG A 181 14.29 -11.58 9.95
C ARG A 181 14.87 -10.36 9.24
N TRP A 182 14.39 -10.03 8.04
CA TRP A 182 14.77 -8.82 7.32
C TRP A 182 14.45 -7.56 8.14
N ASN A 183 13.23 -7.47 8.71
CA ASN A 183 12.82 -6.36 9.54
C ASN A 183 13.77 -6.15 10.73
N GLN A 184 14.07 -7.23 11.47
CA GLN A 184 14.97 -7.19 12.64
C GLN A 184 16.37 -6.69 12.27
N VAL A 185 16.91 -7.13 11.13
CA VAL A 185 18.24 -6.72 10.68
C VAL A 185 18.27 -5.26 10.24
N VAL A 186 17.26 -4.81 9.48
CA VAL A 186 17.16 -3.43 9.03
C VAL A 186 16.91 -2.47 10.20
N THR A 187 15.96 -2.79 11.09
CA THR A 187 15.69 -1.98 12.29
C THR A 187 16.89 -1.94 13.22
N GLY A 188 17.56 -3.08 13.45
CA GLY A 188 18.79 -3.14 14.24
C GLY A 188 19.91 -2.28 13.68
N ARG A 189 20.13 -2.27 12.36
CA ARG A 189 21.15 -1.42 11.73
C ARG A 189 20.79 0.07 11.77
N LEU A 190 19.52 0.42 11.58
CA LEU A 190 19.05 1.80 11.68
C LEU A 190 19.22 2.33 13.11
N ALA A 191 18.94 1.52 14.12
CA ALA A 191 19.06 1.89 15.54
C ALA A 191 20.51 2.11 16.02
N GLN A 192 21.51 1.65 15.26
CA GLN A 192 22.93 1.87 15.56
C GLN A 192 23.47 3.19 14.99
N SER A 193 22.64 3.96 14.28
CA SER A 193 23.05 5.17 13.57
C SER A 193 22.41 6.41 14.17
N ASP A 194 23.22 7.43 14.43
CA ASP A 194 22.74 8.74 14.90
C ASP A 194 21.97 9.53 13.83
N TYR A 195 21.96 9.05 12.59
CA TYR A 195 21.25 9.65 11.47
C TYR A 195 19.77 9.27 11.42
N PHE A 196 19.32 8.29 12.20
CA PHE A 196 17.98 7.73 12.06
C PHE A 196 17.23 7.63 13.38
N GLN A 197 15.93 7.91 13.32
CA GLN A 197 15.01 7.62 14.40
C GLN A 197 13.86 6.79 13.86
N LEU A 198 13.68 5.57 14.40
CA LEU A 198 12.54 4.73 14.05
C LEU A 198 11.21 5.44 14.39
N MET A 199 10.22 5.29 13.51
CA MET A 199 8.88 5.81 13.78
C MET A 199 8.26 5.10 15.00
N PRO A 200 7.39 5.74 15.78
CA PRO A 200 6.64 5.05 16.84
C PRO A 200 5.67 4.02 16.26
N ASN A 201 5.33 3.04 17.09
CA ASN A 201 4.44 1.93 16.81
C ASN A 201 4.87 1.01 15.65
N MET A 202 6.17 0.79 15.47
CA MET A 202 6.67 -0.14 14.44
C MET A 202 6.08 -1.55 14.60
N GLU A 203 5.85 -1.99 15.83
CA GLU A 203 5.24 -3.28 16.19
C GLU A 203 3.80 -3.45 15.68
N LEU A 204 3.10 -2.35 15.40
CA LEU A 204 1.74 -2.34 14.86
C LEU A 204 1.73 -2.21 13.33
N THR A 205 2.90 -2.10 12.70
CA THR A 205 3.05 -1.97 11.25
C THR A 205 3.37 -3.31 10.58
N ASN A 206 3.25 -3.36 9.25
CA ASN A 206 3.64 -4.55 8.51
C ASN A 206 5.17 -4.73 8.51
N ASP A 207 5.66 -5.90 8.96
CA ASP A 207 7.08 -6.25 9.08
C ASP A 207 7.90 -6.02 7.80
N SER A 208 7.28 -6.03 6.63
CA SER A 208 7.99 -5.81 5.39
C SER A 208 8.36 -4.35 5.10
N ILE A 209 7.96 -3.41 5.96
CA ILE A 209 8.17 -1.98 5.79
C ILE A 209 8.78 -1.44 7.08
N VAL A 210 9.93 -0.77 6.97
CA VAL A 210 10.58 -0.10 8.10
C VAL A 210 10.53 1.41 7.84
N SER A 211 9.83 2.15 8.71
CA SER A 211 9.66 3.61 8.59
C SER A 211 10.52 4.33 9.63
N PHE A 212 11.22 5.37 9.21
CA PHE A 212 12.14 6.12 10.08
C PHE A 212 12.32 7.57 9.60
N MET A 213 12.56 8.45 10.55
CA MET A 213 12.97 9.83 10.31
C MET A 213 14.48 9.88 10.08
N VAL A 214 14.91 10.84 9.28
CA VAL A 214 16.34 11.12 9.04
C VAL A 214 16.70 12.36 9.83
N LEU A 215 17.80 12.31 10.57
CA LEU A 215 18.27 13.33 11.49
C LEU A 215 19.51 14.03 10.93
N VAL A 216 19.58 15.35 11.15
CA VAL A 216 20.78 16.18 10.96
C VAL A 216 20.93 17.01 12.23
N ASP A 217 22.08 16.89 12.89
CA ASP A 217 22.39 17.54 14.18
C ASP A 217 21.28 17.33 15.23
N GLY A 218 20.74 16.11 15.29
CA GLY A 218 19.66 15.72 16.20
C GLY A 218 18.24 16.17 15.79
N ASN A 219 18.09 16.90 14.69
CA ASN A 219 16.80 17.40 14.21
C ASN A 219 16.30 16.59 13.00
N ALA A 220 15.02 16.23 13.02
CA ALA A 220 14.41 15.49 11.92
C ALA A 220 14.25 16.37 10.66
N LEU A 221 14.64 15.84 9.51
CA LEU A 221 14.44 16.50 8.22
C LEU A 221 12.94 16.66 7.91
N ASP A 222 12.57 17.85 7.43
CA ASP A 222 11.23 18.14 6.92
C ASP A 222 11.00 17.50 5.53
N ASN A 223 9.77 17.66 5.00
CA ASN A 223 9.41 17.05 3.73
C ASN A 223 10.21 17.60 2.53
N VAL A 224 10.63 18.87 2.57
CA VAL A 224 11.40 19.50 1.50
C VAL A 224 12.81 18.90 1.45
N HIS A 225 13.46 18.78 2.61
CA HIS A 225 14.80 18.19 2.71
C HIS A 225 14.78 16.68 2.41
N LEU A 226 13.77 15.94 2.88
CA LEU A 226 13.63 14.52 2.50
C LEU A 226 13.39 14.31 1.01
N LYS A 227 12.71 15.24 0.31
CA LYS A 227 12.57 15.19 -1.15
C LYS A 227 13.92 15.36 -1.85
N LYS A 228 14.75 16.31 -1.40
CA LYS A 228 16.13 16.47 -1.91
C LYS A 228 16.96 15.21 -1.71
N LEU A 229 16.90 14.62 -0.51
CA LEU A 229 17.57 13.34 -0.22
C LEU A 229 17.06 12.22 -1.13
N PHE A 230 15.74 12.10 -1.28
CA PHE A 230 15.11 11.12 -2.16
C PHE A 230 15.59 11.25 -3.61
N ASP A 231 15.57 12.48 -4.16
CA ASP A 231 15.99 12.75 -5.53
C ASP A 231 17.47 12.40 -5.73
N TYR A 232 18.34 12.78 -4.78
CA TYR A 232 19.74 12.39 -4.81
C TYR A 232 19.93 10.87 -4.85
N LEU A 233 19.22 10.14 -3.98
CA LEU A 233 19.34 8.68 -3.91
C LEU A 233 18.87 8.00 -5.19
N VAL A 234 17.76 8.43 -5.79
CA VAL A 234 17.17 7.75 -6.96
C VAL A 234 17.76 8.20 -8.31
N GLN A 235 18.36 9.38 -8.39
CA GLN A 235 18.92 9.91 -9.64
C GLN A 235 20.40 9.57 -9.85
N ASN A 236 21.13 9.28 -8.77
CA ASN A 236 22.57 8.99 -8.82
C ASN A 236 22.89 7.48 -8.78
N GLU A 237 24.11 7.16 -9.20
CA GLU A 237 24.68 5.83 -9.01
C GLU A 237 25.45 5.75 -7.69
N HIS A 238 25.47 4.56 -7.09
CA HIS A 238 26.04 4.31 -5.77
C HIS A 238 26.93 3.07 -5.80
N GLU A 239 28.09 3.17 -5.15
CA GLU A 239 29.06 2.09 -5.07
C GLU A 239 28.77 1.09 -3.94
N GLY A 240 29.22 -0.16 -4.15
CA GLY A 240 29.21 -1.22 -3.14
C GLY A 240 27.91 -2.03 -3.03
N LEU A 241 26.91 -1.72 -3.86
CA LEU A 241 25.75 -2.59 -4.07
C LEU A 241 26.15 -3.80 -4.93
N GLN A 242 25.66 -4.99 -4.58
CA GLN A 242 25.95 -6.24 -5.29
C GLN A 242 25.00 -6.39 -6.49
N GLY A 243 25.55 -6.27 -7.70
CA GLY A 243 24.82 -6.47 -8.95
C GLY A 243 23.93 -5.31 -9.39
N PHE A 244 23.99 -4.19 -8.67
CA PHE A 244 23.25 -2.96 -8.96
C PHE A 244 24.15 -1.75 -8.70
N ASN A 245 23.86 -0.64 -9.35
CA ASN A 245 24.48 0.66 -9.07
C ASN A 245 23.44 1.75 -8.79
N ARG A 246 22.14 1.44 -8.87
CA ARG A 246 21.04 2.38 -8.63
C ARG A 246 20.04 1.79 -7.65
N VAL A 247 19.37 2.68 -6.92
CA VAL A 247 18.39 2.31 -5.91
C VAL A 247 17.08 3.02 -6.16
N PHE A 248 15.98 2.39 -5.75
CA PHE A 248 14.68 3.02 -5.72
C PHE A 248 14.04 2.77 -4.36
N ILE A 249 13.74 3.85 -3.65
CA ILE A 249 13.07 3.81 -2.34
C ILE A 249 11.66 4.41 -2.44
N GLY A 250 10.85 4.26 -1.41
CA GLY A 250 9.55 4.92 -1.36
C GLY A 250 9.71 6.44 -1.22
N GLN A 251 8.89 7.22 -1.95
CA GLN A 251 8.79 8.66 -1.74
C GLN A 251 8.54 9.02 -0.25
N PRO A 252 9.11 10.13 0.24
CA PRO A 252 8.89 10.62 1.60
C PRO A 252 7.41 10.77 1.93
N VAL A 253 7.05 10.56 3.20
CA VAL A 253 5.69 10.73 3.72
C VAL A 253 5.68 11.87 4.71
N GLN A 254 4.69 12.75 4.60
CA GLN A 254 4.48 13.87 5.51
C GLN A 254 3.31 13.58 6.45
N TYR A 255 3.44 14.01 7.71
CA TYR A 255 2.38 14.00 8.72
C TYR A 255 2.56 15.23 9.63
N GLY A 256 1.57 16.14 9.63
CA GLY A 256 1.76 17.48 10.18
C GLY A 256 2.97 18.17 9.56
N GLU A 257 3.80 18.78 10.41
CA GLU A 257 5.07 19.42 10.02
C GLU A 257 6.25 18.42 9.90
N LYS A 258 6.04 17.15 10.25
CA LYS A 258 7.08 16.12 10.26
C LYS A 258 7.04 15.26 9.00
N SER A 259 8.15 14.57 8.74
CA SER A 259 8.24 13.65 7.61
C SER A 259 9.16 12.47 7.88
N PHE A 260 8.99 11.39 7.11
CA PHE A 260 9.80 10.17 7.23
C PHE A 260 9.99 9.48 5.88
N ILE A 261 11.02 8.64 5.79
CA ILE A 261 11.22 7.70 4.68
C ILE A 261 10.99 6.26 5.13
N ARG A 262 11.01 5.33 4.18
CA ARG A 262 10.81 3.92 4.44
C ARG A 262 11.64 3.03 3.53
N LEU A 263 12.15 1.95 4.09
CA LEU A 263 12.66 0.81 3.35
C LEU A 263 11.60 -0.29 3.33
N ALA A 264 11.50 -1.01 2.22
CA ALA A 264 10.52 -2.07 2.08
C ALA A 264 11.07 -3.24 1.27
N ILE A 265 10.82 -4.46 1.74
CA ILE A 265 11.10 -5.68 0.99
C ILE A 265 9.87 -6.08 0.16
N GLY A 266 10.11 -6.43 -1.10
CA GLY A 266 9.10 -6.85 -2.07
C GLY A 266 9.13 -8.36 -2.36
N SER A 267 8.07 -8.85 -3.00
CA SER A 267 7.87 -10.24 -3.44
C SER A 267 9.12 -10.82 -4.11
N TYR A 268 9.68 -10.11 -5.10
CA TYR A 268 10.81 -10.62 -5.88
C TYR A 268 12.03 -10.91 -5.00
N SER A 269 12.41 -9.98 -4.11
CA SER A 269 13.54 -10.16 -3.20
C SER A 269 13.34 -11.35 -2.28
N ILE A 270 12.14 -11.50 -1.73
CA ILE A 270 11.78 -12.63 -0.85
C ILE A 270 11.90 -13.95 -1.62
N ARG A 271 11.24 -14.07 -2.78
CA ARG A 271 11.26 -15.28 -3.61
C ARG A 271 12.68 -15.69 -4.00
N ARG A 272 13.53 -14.72 -4.38
CA ARG A 272 14.93 -14.97 -4.73
C ARG A 272 15.72 -15.52 -3.55
N GLN A 273 15.56 -14.94 -2.36
CA GLN A 273 16.25 -15.42 -1.16
C GLN A 273 15.76 -16.80 -0.71
N LEU A 274 14.46 -17.06 -0.77
CA LEU A 274 13.88 -18.38 -0.46
C LEU A 274 14.35 -19.45 -1.46
N ALA A 275 14.31 -19.16 -2.77
CA ALA A 275 14.78 -20.07 -3.80
C ALA A 275 16.26 -20.44 -3.62
N ASN A 276 17.09 -19.46 -3.21
CA ASN A 276 18.51 -19.66 -2.94
C ASN A 276 18.79 -20.23 -1.54
N LYS A 277 17.77 -20.42 -0.69
CA LYS A 277 17.88 -20.84 0.71
C LYS A 277 18.91 -20.02 1.50
N ARG A 278 19.01 -18.73 1.20
CA ARG A 278 20.03 -17.84 1.76
C ARG A 278 19.43 -16.49 2.10
N PHE A 279 19.61 -16.07 3.35
CA PHE A 279 19.31 -14.71 3.78
C PHE A 279 20.42 -13.76 3.34
N MET A 280 20.07 -12.74 2.57
CA MET A 280 21.02 -11.85 1.89
C MET A 280 20.71 -10.37 2.17
N PRO A 281 21.06 -9.85 3.37
CA PRO A 281 20.78 -8.46 3.75
C PRO A 281 21.82 -7.45 3.22
N GLN A 282 22.81 -7.89 2.45
CA GLN A 282 23.99 -7.08 2.14
C GLN A 282 23.63 -5.77 1.44
N ASN A 283 22.75 -5.82 0.44
CA ASN A 283 22.30 -4.62 -0.27
C ASN A 283 21.40 -3.73 0.60
N ASP A 284 20.60 -4.31 1.51
CA ASP A 284 19.78 -3.54 2.44
C ASP A 284 20.65 -2.75 3.44
N LEU A 285 21.67 -3.41 4.01
CA LEU A 285 22.63 -2.78 4.91
C LEU A 285 23.46 -1.72 4.17
N LYS A 286 23.87 -2.01 2.94
CA LYS A 286 24.60 -1.05 2.12
C LYS A 286 23.77 0.17 1.76
N LEU A 287 22.48 0.00 1.49
CA LEU A 287 21.57 1.11 1.23
C LEU A 287 21.47 2.03 2.46
N ILE A 288 21.49 1.50 3.68
CA ILE A 288 21.51 2.33 4.89
C ILE A 288 22.78 3.19 4.94
N GLU A 289 23.96 2.61 4.65
CA GLU A 289 25.22 3.36 4.57
C GLU A 289 25.19 4.43 3.47
N ILE A 290 24.59 4.11 2.32
CA ILE A 290 24.43 5.08 1.22
C ILE A 290 23.56 6.26 1.67
N ILE A 291 22.49 6.01 2.42
CA ILE A 291 21.63 7.08 2.96
C ILE A 291 22.43 7.94 3.95
N GLU A 292 23.21 7.36 4.85
CA GLU A 292 24.08 8.10 5.79
C GLU A 292 25.04 9.04 5.03
N LYS A 293 25.75 8.51 4.03
CA LYS A 293 26.66 9.30 3.19
C LYS A 293 25.96 10.40 2.39
N ALA A 294 24.76 10.12 1.89
CA ALA A 294 23.96 11.10 1.18
C ALA A 294 23.51 12.23 2.11
N VAL A 295 23.18 11.93 3.37
CA VAL A 295 22.87 12.95 4.38
C VAL A 295 24.08 13.83 4.64
N ASP A 296 25.27 13.25 4.84
CA ASP A 296 26.51 14.02 5.01
C ASP A 296 26.79 14.91 3.79
N THR A 297 26.60 14.39 2.58
CA THR A 297 26.89 15.13 1.34
C THR A 297 25.95 16.32 1.12
N LEU A 298 24.69 16.21 1.55
CA LEU A 298 23.65 17.20 1.23
C LEU A 298 23.39 18.21 2.34
N PHE A 299 23.66 17.84 3.60
CA PHE A 299 23.19 18.60 4.76
C PHE A 299 24.27 18.84 5.82
N LYS A 300 25.51 18.39 5.62
CA LYS A 300 26.67 18.73 6.45
C LYS A 300 27.78 19.34 5.59
#